data_AF-A0A679I9Q7-F1
#
_entry.id   AF-A0A679I9Q7-F1
#
_cell.length_a   1.000
_cell.length_b   1.000
_cell.length_c   1.000
_cell.angle_alpha   90.00
_cell.angle_beta   90.00
_cell.angle_gamma   90.00
#
_symmetry.space_group_name_H-M   'P 1'
#
loop_
_entity.id
_entity.type
_entity.pdbx_description
1 polymer ?
#
loop_
_entity_poly.entity_id
_entity_poly.type
_entity_poly.pdbx_seq_one_letter_code
_entity_poly.pdbx_strand_id
1 'polypeptide(L)'
;MAFTAGITYAVEAEGVLPHPNAALFGLHEAPITVIEPLRSTPMKPVEVTYKGYPVVPVLDTLLGNAWRTPGSILGFEAADGYLSMIPAERFLQYPAYLVYGRADGDDFSVELPPLNHRVTLGPWYLVWDNVIHQSLQADGATYWPYQVTKVGLIDAPSKAKLFPPMLPERYKRGAELTEKYCLACHQVNGVGGRRLPIDLGQWAANQSFARFATWVLDPSGKNPLTTMPALASERPASERQLMARQIYGYLRAVGALGK
;
A
#
# COMPACT_ATOMS: atom_id res chain seq x y z
N MET A 1 -28.32 10.24 -8.97
CA MET A 1 -27.57 11.12 -8.06
C MET A 1 -26.19 10.51 -7.88
N ALA A 2 -25.18 11.09 -8.53
CA ALA A 2 -23.80 10.66 -8.37
C ALA A 2 -23.29 11.17 -7.03
N PHE A 3 -23.07 10.27 -6.08
CA PHE A 3 -22.23 10.57 -4.94
C PHE A 3 -20.80 10.68 -5.46
N THR A 4 -20.34 11.90 -5.75
CA THR A 4 -18.91 12.21 -5.69
C THR A 4 -18.50 12.05 -4.24
N ALA A 5 -18.19 10.81 -3.84
CA ALA A 5 -17.49 10.52 -2.60
C ALA A 5 -16.07 11.08 -2.77
N GLY A 6 -15.95 12.37 -2.47
CA GLY A 6 -14.67 13.03 -2.28
C GLY A 6 -13.90 12.36 -1.15
N ILE A 7 -12.59 12.51 -1.24
CA ILE A 7 -11.55 11.97 -0.37
C ILE A 7 -11.93 12.17 1.11
N THR A 8 -11.92 11.10 1.93
CA THR A 8 -12.23 11.16 3.37
C THR A 8 -11.04 11.59 4.25
N TYR A 9 -9.91 11.88 3.61
CA TYR A 9 -8.75 12.56 4.16
C TYR A 9 -8.52 13.84 3.34
N ALA A 10 -8.04 14.91 3.96
CA ALA A 10 -7.67 16.09 3.20
C ALA A 10 -6.34 15.78 2.47
N VAL A 11 -6.17 16.36 1.29
CA VAL A 11 -4.93 16.23 0.54
C VAL A 11 -4.29 17.60 0.48
N GLU A 12 -3.02 17.72 0.87
CA GLU A 12 -2.30 19.00 0.81
C GLU A 12 -1.99 19.40 -0.65
N ALA A 13 -1.80 18.40 -1.52
CA ALA A 13 -1.70 18.54 -2.98
C ALA A 13 -2.08 17.20 -3.65
N GLU A 14 -2.89 17.23 -4.71
CA GLU A 14 -3.33 16.04 -5.48
C GLU A 14 -3.05 16.25 -6.97
N GLY A 15 -2.60 15.19 -7.65
CA GLY A 15 -2.48 15.12 -9.10
C GLY A 15 -3.15 13.86 -9.65
N VAL A 16 -3.96 14.02 -10.69
CA VAL A 16 -4.49 12.90 -11.48
C VAL A 16 -3.38 12.40 -12.40
N LEU A 17 -3.09 11.10 -12.35
CA LEU A 17 -2.20 10.48 -13.33
C LEU A 17 -2.95 10.35 -14.66
N PRO A 18 -2.43 10.92 -15.76
CA PRO A 18 -3.02 10.72 -17.07
C PRO A 18 -2.88 9.25 -17.48
N HIS A 19 -3.69 8.81 -18.45
CA HIS A 19 -3.49 7.49 -19.05
C HIS A 19 -2.07 7.37 -19.63
N PRO A 20 -1.44 6.18 -19.51
CA PRO A 20 -0.12 5.94 -20.04
C PRO A 20 -0.01 6.30 -21.52
N ASN A 21 1.02 7.07 -21.84
CA ASN A 21 1.39 7.45 -23.19
C ASN A 21 2.91 7.60 -23.24
N ALA A 22 3.48 7.71 -24.46
CA ALA A 22 4.92 7.71 -24.68
C ALA A 22 5.66 8.99 -24.26
N ALA A 23 4.95 10.05 -23.85
CA ALA A 23 5.52 11.33 -23.45
C ALA A 23 4.85 11.84 -22.17
N LEU A 24 4.92 11.05 -21.09
CA LEU A 24 4.38 11.43 -19.80
C LEU A 24 5.13 12.66 -19.27
N PHE A 25 4.48 13.84 -19.25
CA PHE A 25 5.08 15.10 -18.80
C PHE A 25 6.39 15.49 -19.51
N GLY A 26 6.57 15.06 -20.76
CA GLY A 26 7.83 15.24 -21.49
C GLY A 26 8.98 14.37 -21.00
N LEU A 27 8.72 13.43 -20.09
CA LEU A 27 9.68 12.40 -19.69
C LEU A 27 9.79 11.33 -20.78
N HIS A 28 10.94 10.67 -20.81
CA HIS A 28 11.18 9.51 -21.66
C HIS A 28 10.96 8.22 -20.88
N GLU A 29 10.35 7.25 -21.55
CA GLU A 29 10.22 5.90 -21.03
C GLU A 29 11.62 5.30 -20.77
N ALA A 30 11.75 4.60 -19.65
CA ALA A 30 12.91 3.79 -19.32
C ALA A 30 12.45 2.41 -18.86
N PRO A 31 13.11 1.32 -19.31
CA PRO A 31 12.85 -0.01 -18.79
C PRO A 31 13.39 -0.12 -17.35
N ILE A 32 12.76 -0.99 -16.56
CA ILE A 32 13.24 -1.36 -15.23
C ILE A 32 13.05 -2.85 -15.00
N THR A 33 14.11 -3.52 -14.57
CA THR A 33 14.07 -4.93 -14.16
C THR A 33 13.95 -5.02 -12.65
N VAL A 34 12.98 -5.78 -12.16
CA VAL A 34 12.71 -5.97 -10.74
C VAL A 34 12.48 -7.44 -10.42
N ILE A 35 12.70 -7.84 -9.18
CA ILE A 35 12.19 -9.12 -8.65
C ILE A 35 10.72 -8.91 -8.29
N GLU A 36 9.80 -9.45 -9.10
CA GLU A 36 8.36 -9.23 -8.96
C GLU A 36 7.82 -9.98 -7.73
N PRO A 37 7.43 -9.29 -6.64
CA PRO A 37 7.07 -9.94 -5.38
C PRO A 37 5.83 -10.84 -5.51
N LEU A 38 4.88 -10.52 -6.39
CA LEU A 38 3.65 -11.31 -6.57
C LEU A 38 3.86 -12.57 -7.42
N ARG A 39 5.02 -12.70 -8.08
CA ARG A 39 5.41 -13.88 -8.87
C ARG A 39 6.57 -14.67 -8.22
N SER A 40 7.17 -14.12 -7.17
CA SER A 40 8.37 -14.67 -6.55
C SER A 40 8.05 -15.42 -5.25
N THR A 41 8.92 -16.36 -4.91
CA THR A 41 9.04 -16.88 -3.54
C THR A 41 10.47 -16.66 -3.06
N PRO A 42 10.77 -16.74 -1.74
CA PRO A 42 12.14 -16.58 -1.25
C PRO A 42 13.16 -17.52 -1.91
N MET A 43 12.74 -18.71 -2.35
CA MET A 43 13.60 -19.68 -3.03
C MET A 43 13.55 -19.61 -4.55
N LYS A 44 12.64 -18.83 -5.12
CA LYS A 44 12.43 -18.70 -6.56
C LYS A 44 12.12 -17.24 -6.89
N PRO A 45 13.14 -16.36 -6.92
CA PRO A 45 12.96 -15.00 -7.41
C PRO A 45 12.61 -15.04 -8.90
N VAL A 46 11.68 -14.17 -9.31
CA VAL A 46 11.26 -14.01 -10.70
C VAL A 46 11.53 -12.57 -11.11
N GLU A 47 12.49 -12.38 -12.01
CA GLU A 47 12.76 -11.09 -12.61
C GLU A 47 11.72 -10.77 -13.69
N VAL A 48 11.24 -9.53 -13.69
CA VAL A 48 10.35 -8.99 -14.71
C VAL A 48 10.88 -7.63 -15.15
N THR A 49 10.97 -7.43 -16.46
CA THR A 49 11.30 -6.12 -17.03
C THR A 49 10.01 -5.41 -17.43
N TYR A 50 9.80 -4.23 -16.85
CA TYR A 50 8.67 -3.37 -17.14
C TYR A 50 9.12 -2.13 -17.92
N LYS A 51 8.17 -1.47 -18.57
CA LYS A 51 8.36 -0.17 -19.19
C LYS A 51 7.55 0.90 -18.47
N GLY A 52 8.17 2.05 -18.23
CA GLY A 52 7.57 3.12 -17.44
C GLY A 52 8.47 4.33 -17.27
N TYR A 53 8.22 5.08 -16.22
CA TYR A 53 8.90 6.34 -15.93
C TYR A 53 9.44 6.36 -14.50
N PRO A 54 10.64 6.90 -14.26
CA PRO A 54 11.11 7.16 -12.90
C PRO A 54 10.08 8.00 -12.13
N VAL A 55 9.76 7.58 -10.91
CA VAL A 55 8.69 8.20 -10.10
C VAL A 55 9.03 9.61 -9.68
N VAL A 56 10.30 9.87 -9.35
CA VAL A 56 10.71 11.14 -8.75
C VAL A 56 10.38 12.35 -9.65
N PRO A 57 10.75 12.38 -10.95
CA PRO A 57 10.32 13.44 -11.86
C PRO A 57 8.80 13.54 -12.05
N VAL A 58 8.08 12.40 -12.00
CA VAL A 58 6.62 12.39 -12.08
C VAL A 58 6.01 13.08 -10.86
N LEU A 59 6.50 12.78 -9.64
CA LEU A 59 6.07 13.42 -8.41
C LEU A 59 6.42 14.91 -8.39
N ASP A 60 7.61 15.30 -8.84
CA ASP A 60 8.01 16.70 -8.94
C ASP A 60 7.07 17.49 -9.86
N THR A 61 6.60 16.87 -10.96
CA THR A 61 5.65 17.50 -11.88
C THR A 61 4.24 17.60 -11.26
N LEU A 62 3.77 16.54 -10.60
CA LEU A 62 2.41 16.48 -10.08
C LEU A 62 2.22 17.28 -8.78
N LEU A 63 3.21 17.28 -7.89
CA LEU A 63 3.11 17.74 -6.51
C LEU A 63 4.09 18.86 -6.19
N GLY A 64 4.95 19.26 -7.14
CA GLY A 64 6.04 20.19 -6.89
C GLY A 64 7.08 19.61 -5.92
N ASN A 65 7.70 20.47 -5.10
CA ASN A 65 8.74 20.03 -4.15
C ASN A 65 8.19 19.67 -2.75
N ALA A 66 6.92 19.96 -2.47
CA ALA A 66 6.35 19.83 -1.12
C ALA A 66 6.39 18.38 -0.60
N TRP A 67 6.27 17.40 -1.50
CA TRP A 67 6.30 15.99 -1.14
C TRP A 67 7.63 15.54 -0.53
N ARG A 68 8.71 16.28 -0.75
CA ARG A 68 10.06 15.97 -0.23
C ARG A 68 10.26 16.42 1.22
N THR A 69 9.26 17.06 1.82
CA THR A 69 9.32 17.47 3.24
C THR A 69 9.47 16.24 4.13
N PRO A 70 10.39 16.24 5.12
CA PRO A 70 10.53 15.12 6.04
C PRO A 70 9.22 14.80 6.78
N GLY A 71 8.87 13.53 6.84
CA GLY A 71 7.62 13.04 7.43
C GLY A 71 6.41 13.07 6.49
N SER A 72 6.55 13.58 5.26
CA SER A 72 5.49 13.53 4.26
C SER A 72 5.12 12.10 3.90
N ILE A 73 3.82 11.86 3.76
CA ILE A 73 3.27 10.57 3.31
C ILE A 73 2.56 10.79 1.98
N LEU A 74 3.00 10.06 0.96
CA LEU A 74 2.38 10.04 -0.36
C LEU A 74 1.29 8.97 -0.41
N GLY A 75 0.08 9.36 -0.77
CA GLY A 75 -1.03 8.46 -1.07
C GLY A 75 -1.10 8.15 -2.56
N PHE A 76 -1.01 6.87 -2.93
CA PHE A 76 -1.24 6.37 -4.29
C PHE A 76 -2.60 5.65 -4.31
N GLU A 77 -3.61 6.29 -4.90
CA GLU A 77 -4.98 5.77 -4.94
C GLU A 77 -5.26 5.03 -6.26
N ALA A 78 -5.74 3.79 -6.13
CA ALA A 78 -6.19 2.96 -7.23
C ALA A 78 -7.66 3.19 -7.58
N ALA A 79 -8.05 2.78 -8.79
CA ALA A 79 -9.43 2.91 -9.28
C ALA A 79 -10.48 2.20 -8.38
N ASP A 80 -10.09 1.12 -7.68
CA ASP A 80 -10.97 0.35 -6.78
C ASP A 80 -11.00 0.89 -5.34
N GLY A 81 -10.31 2.00 -5.07
CA GLY A 81 -10.23 2.61 -3.75
C GLY A 81 -9.11 2.05 -2.86
N TYR A 82 -8.23 1.17 -3.36
CA TYR A 82 -6.96 0.86 -2.69
C TYR A 82 -6.11 2.13 -2.54
N LEU A 83 -5.45 2.32 -1.40
CA LEU A 83 -4.62 3.50 -1.12
C LEU A 83 -3.28 3.10 -0.51
N SER A 84 -2.20 3.08 -1.28
CA SER A 84 -0.88 2.88 -0.66
C SER A 84 -0.37 4.20 -0.06
N MET A 85 -0.21 4.23 1.25
CA MET A 85 0.41 5.35 1.98
C MET A 85 1.91 5.07 2.14
N ILE A 86 2.75 5.83 1.45
CA ILE A 86 4.18 5.57 1.32
C ILE A 86 4.97 6.77 1.84
N PRO A 87 5.90 6.58 2.81
CA PRO A 87 6.77 7.66 3.27
C PRO A 87 7.61 8.24 2.12
N ALA A 88 7.69 9.57 2.04
CA ALA A 88 8.45 10.28 1.02
C ALA A 88 9.93 9.88 1.02
N GLU A 89 10.50 9.63 2.18
CA GLU A 89 11.90 9.20 2.36
C GLU A 89 12.21 7.94 1.57
N ARG A 90 11.23 7.05 1.38
CA ARG A 90 11.44 5.81 0.61
C ARG A 90 11.76 6.11 -0.84
N PHE A 91 11.09 7.09 -1.46
CA PHE A 91 11.37 7.53 -2.84
C PHE A 91 12.69 8.30 -2.97
N LEU A 92 13.15 8.91 -1.88
CA LEU A 92 14.46 9.57 -1.81
C LEU A 92 15.60 8.56 -1.61
N GLN A 93 15.30 7.42 -0.98
CA GLN A 93 16.27 6.38 -0.66
C GLN A 93 16.42 5.33 -1.76
N TYR A 94 15.33 4.98 -2.47
CA TYR A 94 15.32 3.88 -3.44
C TYR A 94 14.72 4.32 -4.78
N PRO A 95 15.31 3.91 -5.91
CA PRO A 95 14.70 4.14 -7.22
C PRO A 95 13.34 3.43 -7.32
N ALA A 96 12.36 4.14 -7.86
CA ALA A 96 11.02 3.64 -8.09
C ALA A 96 10.50 4.10 -9.45
N TYR A 97 9.60 3.31 -10.04
CA TYR A 97 9.06 3.55 -11.37
C TYR A 97 7.54 3.38 -11.39
N LEU A 98 6.84 4.27 -12.09
CA LEU A 98 5.45 4.06 -12.49
C LEU A 98 5.49 3.36 -13.86
N VAL A 99 5.10 2.09 -13.87
CA VAL A 99 5.12 1.24 -15.05
C VAL A 99 3.71 0.95 -15.52
N TYR A 100 3.58 0.71 -16.82
CA TYR A 100 2.26 0.56 -17.46
C TYR A 100 2.18 -0.62 -18.43
N GLY A 101 3.25 -1.41 -18.52
CA GLY A 101 3.30 -2.62 -19.32
C GLY A 101 4.59 -3.38 -19.08
N ARG A 102 4.60 -4.65 -19.48
CA ARG A 102 5.83 -5.45 -19.55
C ARG A 102 6.64 -5.08 -20.79
N ALA A 103 7.96 -5.13 -20.68
CA ALA A 103 8.86 -4.82 -21.79
C ALA A 103 8.83 -5.91 -22.88
N ASP A 104 8.53 -7.16 -22.50
CA ASP A 104 8.37 -8.29 -23.42
C ASP A 104 7.03 -8.31 -24.16
N GLY A 105 6.11 -7.38 -23.85
CA GLY A 105 4.78 -7.31 -24.45
C GLY A 105 3.78 -8.35 -23.94
N ASP A 106 4.16 -9.15 -22.94
CA ASP A 106 3.26 -10.09 -22.29
C ASP A 106 2.23 -9.37 -21.41
N ASP A 107 1.24 -10.11 -20.92
CA ASP A 107 0.11 -9.58 -20.19
C ASP A 107 0.50 -8.78 -18.93
N PHE A 108 -0.06 -7.58 -18.79
CA PHE A 108 0.20 -6.68 -17.66
C PHE A 108 -0.72 -6.99 -16.46
N SER A 109 -0.59 -8.22 -15.97
CA SER A 109 -1.34 -8.74 -14.84
C SER A 109 -0.50 -9.69 -13.99
N VAL A 110 -1.03 -10.02 -12.81
CA VAL A 110 -0.50 -11.05 -11.91
C VAL A 110 -1.60 -12.04 -11.55
N GLU A 111 -1.21 -13.26 -11.20
CA GLU A 111 -2.12 -14.25 -10.64
C GLU A 111 -1.87 -14.35 -9.14
N LEU A 112 -2.92 -14.18 -8.35
CA LEU A 112 -2.81 -14.21 -6.89
C LEU A 112 -3.28 -15.57 -6.34
N PRO A 113 -2.48 -16.27 -5.51
CA PRO A 113 -2.92 -17.45 -4.81
C PRO A 113 -4.02 -17.11 -3.78
N PRO A 114 -4.82 -18.09 -3.31
CA PRO A 114 -4.74 -19.52 -3.65
C PRO A 114 -5.55 -19.93 -4.89
N LEU A 115 -6.39 -19.04 -5.45
CA LEU A 115 -7.30 -19.36 -6.56
C LEU A 115 -6.77 -18.92 -7.94
N ASN A 116 -5.51 -18.48 -8.01
CA ASN A 116 -4.90 -17.88 -9.21
C ASN A 116 -5.80 -16.79 -9.81
N HIS A 117 -6.38 -15.96 -8.94
CA HIS A 117 -7.24 -14.87 -9.39
C HIS A 117 -6.37 -13.85 -10.14
N ARG A 118 -6.67 -13.64 -11.42
CA ARG A 118 -5.96 -12.69 -12.27
C ARG A 118 -6.32 -11.26 -11.88
N VAL A 119 -5.30 -10.43 -11.66
CA VAL A 119 -5.44 -9.01 -11.32
C VAL A 119 -4.62 -8.18 -12.30
N THR A 120 -5.30 -7.30 -13.05
CA THR A 120 -4.65 -6.37 -13.96
C THR A 120 -3.93 -5.28 -13.17
N LEU A 121 -2.72 -4.92 -13.59
CA LEU A 121 -1.87 -3.96 -12.88
C LEU A 121 -2.10 -2.50 -13.34
N GLY A 122 -2.67 -2.29 -14.53
CA GLY A 122 -2.82 -0.98 -15.16
C GLY A 122 -4.01 -0.14 -14.66
N PRO A 123 -4.02 1.20 -14.89
CA PRO A 123 -3.18 1.89 -15.85
C PRO A 123 -1.74 2.09 -15.40
N TRP A 124 -1.51 2.21 -14.10
CA TRP A 124 -0.17 2.38 -13.52
C TRP A 124 0.06 1.42 -12.35
N TYR A 125 1.26 0.85 -12.33
CA TYR A 125 1.79 0.04 -11.24
C TYR A 125 3.06 0.69 -10.73
N LEU A 126 3.17 0.88 -9.42
CA LEU A 126 4.42 1.34 -8.82
C LEU A 126 5.32 0.14 -8.53
N VAL A 127 6.54 0.17 -9.06
CA VAL A 127 7.58 -0.82 -8.79
C VAL A 127 8.81 -0.16 -8.20
N TRP A 128 9.60 -0.94 -7.47
CA TRP A 128 10.86 -0.49 -6.90
C TRP A 128 12.01 -1.25 -7.54
N ASP A 129 13.11 -0.57 -7.81
CA ASP A 129 14.36 -1.25 -8.15
C ASP A 129 14.83 -2.00 -6.92
N ASN A 130 14.50 -3.29 -6.85
CA ASN A 130 14.70 -4.12 -5.67
C ASN A 130 15.72 -5.24 -5.88
N VAL A 131 16.34 -5.35 -7.06
CA VAL A 131 17.20 -6.48 -7.43
C VAL A 131 18.34 -6.66 -6.45
N ILE A 132 18.97 -5.55 -6.03
CA ILE A 132 20.09 -5.54 -5.07
C ILE A 132 19.70 -5.08 -3.66
N HIS A 133 18.43 -4.75 -3.42
CA HIS A 133 17.97 -4.15 -2.17
C HIS A 133 17.15 -5.15 -1.35
N GLN A 134 17.83 -5.91 -0.49
CA GLN A 134 17.21 -6.92 0.38
C GLN A 134 16.09 -6.36 1.28
N SER A 135 16.20 -5.11 1.73
CA SER A 135 15.15 -4.45 2.51
C SER A 135 13.84 -4.29 1.73
N LEU A 136 13.92 -4.00 0.41
CA LEU A 136 12.75 -3.90 -0.46
C LEU A 136 12.15 -5.29 -0.74
N GLN A 137 12.99 -6.31 -0.92
CA GLN A 137 12.53 -7.69 -1.09
C GLN A 137 11.82 -8.22 0.17
N ALA A 138 12.32 -7.86 1.36
CA ALA A 138 11.73 -8.24 2.64
C ALA A 138 10.40 -7.54 2.98
N ASP A 139 9.96 -6.59 2.15
CA ASP A 139 8.64 -5.96 2.23
C ASP A 139 7.60 -6.67 1.34
N GLY A 140 8.02 -7.63 0.51
CA GLY A 140 7.16 -8.27 -0.49
C GLY A 140 6.51 -7.23 -1.42
N ALA A 141 5.21 -7.38 -1.65
CA ALA A 141 4.42 -6.44 -2.46
C ALA A 141 3.95 -5.19 -1.68
N THR A 142 4.39 -5.01 -0.43
CA THR A 142 4.05 -3.82 0.34
C THR A 142 4.63 -2.58 -0.34
N TYR A 143 3.81 -1.55 -0.53
CA TYR A 143 4.14 -0.33 -1.28
C TYR A 143 4.30 -0.50 -2.79
N TRP A 144 3.70 -1.54 -3.39
CA TRP A 144 3.57 -1.72 -4.84
C TRP A 144 2.10 -1.52 -5.27
N PRO A 145 1.52 -0.30 -5.15
CA PRO A 145 0.15 -0.03 -5.57
C PRO A 145 -0.06 -0.31 -7.06
N TYR A 146 -1.17 -1.00 -7.36
CA TYR A 146 -1.65 -1.33 -8.69
C TYR A 146 -2.81 -0.40 -9.10
N GLN A 147 -3.08 -0.29 -10.40
CA GLN A 147 -4.16 0.51 -10.99
C GLN A 147 -4.22 1.94 -10.48
N VAL A 148 -3.07 2.55 -10.21
CA VAL A 148 -2.99 3.90 -9.65
C VAL A 148 -3.58 4.89 -10.64
N THR A 149 -4.48 5.73 -10.16
CA THR A 149 -5.11 6.80 -10.93
C THR A 149 -4.80 8.19 -10.37
N LYS A 150 -4.43 8.28 -9.10
CA LYS A 150 -4.19 9.53 -8.39
C LYS A 150 -3.01 9.40 -7.43
N VAL A 151 -2.27 10.49 -7.27
CA VAL A 151 -1.22 10.61 -6.26
C VAL A 151 -1.42 11.92 -5.51
N GLY A 152 -1.24 11.90 -4.19
CA GLY A 152 -1.34 13.10 -3.38
C GLY A 152 -0.61 13.01 -2.04
N LEU A 153 -0.59 14.12 -1.30
CA LEU A 153 -0.02 14.19 0.05
C LEU A 153 -1.09 14.00 1.12
N ILE A 154 -0.89 13.01 2.00
CA ILE A 154 -1.75 12.82 3.16
C ILE A 154 -1.48 13.95 4.15
N ASP A 155 -2.50 14.73 4.49
CA ASP A 155 -2.36 15.87 5.39
C ASP A 155 -2.01 15.46 6.83
N ALA A 156 -1.26 16.30 7.53
CA ALA A 156 -0.85 16.05 8.91
C ALA A 156 -2.03 15.84 9.88
N PRO A 157 -3.13 16.63 9.85
CA PRO A 157 -4.32 16.36 10.65
C PRO A 157 -4.94 14.98 10.42
N SER A 158 -5.10 14.53 9.18
CA SER A 158 -5.58 13.16 8.89
C SER A 158 -4.60 12.14 9.44
N LYS A 159 -3.30 12.31 9.19
CA LYS A 159 -2.26 11.41 9.70
C LYS A 159 -2.32 11.27 11.23
N ALA A 160 -2.56 12.35 11.95
CA ALA A 160 -2.66 12.36 13.40
C ALA A 160 -3.85 11.55 13.95
N LYS A 161 -4.91 11.31 13.17
CA LYS A 161 -6.05 10.46 13.57
C LYS A 161 -5.66 8.99 13.78
N LEU A 162 -4.55 8.55 13.18
CA LEU A 162 -4.00 7.20 13.37
C LEU A 162 -3.29 7.04 14.73
N PHE A 163 -2.88 8.13 15.37
CA PHE A 163 -2.29 8.05 16.70
C PHE A 163 -2.73 9.25 17.54
N PRO A 164 -3.98 9.24 18.04
CA PRO A 164 -4.50 10.33 18.84
C PRO A 164 -3.64 10.56 20.09
N PRO A 165 -3.46 11.81 20.56
CA PRO A 165 -2.56 12.13 21.68
C PRO A 165 -2.81 11.36 22.99
N MET A 166 -4.04 10.89 23.21
CA MET A 166 -4.42 10.11 24.40
C MET A 166 -4.00 8.63 24.32
N LEU A 167 -3.50 8.16 23.17
CA LEU A 167 -3.10 6.78 22.97
C LEU A 167 -1.67 6.56 23.51
N PRO A 168 -1.45 5.62 24.44
CA PRO A 168 -0.12 5.40 25.01
C PRO A 168 0.93 4.94 23.99
N GLU A 169 2.18 5.41 24.15
CA GLU A 169 3.32 5.14 23.23
C GLU A 169 3.53 3.66 22.92
N ARG A 170 3.18 2.75 23.85
CA ARG A 170 3.24 1.29 23.64
C ARG A 170 2.47 0.80 22.40
N TYR A 171 1.48 1.57 21.93
CA TYR A 171 0.69 1.23 20.75
C TYR A 171 1.25 1.78 19.44
N LYS A 172 2.28 2.63 19.48
CA LYS A 172 2.84 3.28 18.29
C LYS A 172 3.30 2.27 17.26
N ARG A 173 3.99 1.21 17.71
CA ARG A 173 4.41 0.13 16.81
C ARG A 173 3.22 -0.56 16.12
N GLY A 174 2.13 -0.77 16.84
CA GLY A 174 0.90 -1.32 16.28
C GLY A 174 0.24 -0.39 15.26
N ALA A 175 0.30 0.92 15.48
CA ALA A 175 -0.19 1.92 14.55
C ALA A 175 0.61 1.93 13.24
N GLU A 176 1.95 1.95 13.32
CA GLU A 176 2.86 1.87 12.17
C GLU A 176 2.63 0.59 11.34
N LEU A 177 2.47 -0.55 12.02
CA LEU A 177 2.19 -1.82 11.36
C LEU A 177 0.81 -1.82 10.69
N THR A 178 -0.19 -1.22 11.33
CA THR A 178 -1.54 -1.11 10.76
C THR A 178 -1.53 -0.22 9.51
N GLU A 179 -0.85 0.91 9.57
CA GLU A 179 -0.65 1.79 8.41
C GLU A 179 -0.02 1.02 7.24
N LYS A 180 1.10 0.36 7.50
CA LYS A 180 1.87 -0.33 6.46
C LYS A 180 1.11 -1.50 5.83
N TYR A 181 0.43 -2.31 6.63
CA TYR A 181 -0.08 -3.61 6.18
C TYR A 181 -1.61 -3.71 6.05
N CYS A 182 -2.36 -2.75 6.61
CA CYS A 182 -3.83 -2.85 6.68
C CYS A 182 -4.52 -1.67 6.01
N LEU A 183 -3.99 -0.46 6.16
CA LEU A 183 -4.66 0.76 5.67
C LEU A 183 -4.65 0.90 4.16
N ALA A 184 -3.99 0.01 3.43
CA ALA A 184 -4.09 0.03 1.97
C ALA A 184 -5.49 -0.36 1.46
N CYS A 185 -6.21 -1.20 2.21
CA CYS A 185 -7.57 -1.63 1.87
C CYS A 185 -8.63 -1.11 2.84
N HIS A 186 -8.25 -0.89 4.10
CA HIS A 186 -9.15 -0.57 5.21
C HIS A 186 -8.89 0.81 5.78
N GLN A 187 -9.71 1.22 6.76
CA GLN A 187 -9.58 2.49 7.44
C GLN A 187 -9.39 2.34 8.95
N VAL A 188 -8.80 3.35 9.56
CA VAL A 188 -8.91 3.63 11.00
C VAL A 188 -9.21 5.12 11.17
N ASN A 189 -10.29 5.44 11.87
CA ASN A 189 -10.76 6.83 12.07
C ASN A 189 -10.91 7.60 10.75
N GLY A 190 -11.38 6.90 9.70
CA GLY A 190 -11.58 7.44 8.35
C GLY A 190 -10.31 7.62 7.49
N VAL A 191 -9.14 7.21 7.99
CA VAL A 191 -7.85 7.30 7.28
C VAL A 191 -7.48 5.93 6.72
N GLY A 192 -7.14 5.89 5.43
CA GLY A 192 -6.77 4.68 4.70
C GLY A 192 -7.64 4.46 3.45
N GLY A 193 -7.43 3.31 2.81
CA GLY A 193 -8.11 2.88 1.61
C GLY A 193 -9.58 2.56 1.84
N ARG A 194 -10.35 2.64 0.75
CA ARG A 194 -11.80 2.42 0.71
C ARG A 194 -12.21 1.20 -0.12
N ARG A 195 -11.22 0.39 -0.54
CA ARG A 195 -11.46 -0.88 -1.25
C ARG A 195 -12.34 -1.83 -0.44
N LEU A 196 -12.07 -1.93 0.86
CA LEU A 196 -12.92 -2.61 1.85
C LEU A 196 -13.07 -1.65 3.05
N PRO A 197 -14.04 -0.72 3.02
CA PRO A 197 -14.14 0.40 3.95
C PRO A 197 -14.67 -0.04 5.32
N ILE A 198 -13.97 -0.97 5.95
CA ILE A 198 -14.15 -1.42 7.32
C ILE A 198 -13.26 -0.55 8.18
N ASP A 199 -13.83 0.11 9.18
CA ASP A 199 -13.04 0.72 10.24
C ASP A 199 -12.50 -0.38 11.17
N LEU A 200 -11.19 -0.58 11.14
CA LEU A 200 -10.53 -1.67 11.87
C LEU A 200 -10.53 -1.46 13.38
N GLY A 201 -10.57 -0.21 13.86
CA GLY A 201 -10.68 0.07 15.29
C GLY A 201 -12.03 -0.39 15.82
N GLN A 202 -13.11 0.02 15.14
CA GLN A 202 -14.48 -0.39 15.48
C GLN A 202 -14.70 -1.90 15.35
N TRP A 203 -14.16 -2.50 14.27
CA TRP A 203 -14.25 -3.94 14.08
C TRP A 203 -13.51 -4.70 15.19
N ALA A 204 -12.26 -4.35 15.48
CA ALA A 204 -11.44 -5.02 16.50
C ALA A 204 -12.02 -4.87 17.92
N ALA A 205 -12.70 -3.76 18.23
CA ALA A 205 -13.35 -3.53 19.52
C ALA A 205 -14.39 -4.60 19.90
N ASN A 206 -14.87 -5.39 18.93
CA ASN A 206 -15.83 -6.47 19.15
C ASN A 206 -15.27 -7.86 18.79
N GLN A 207 -13.97 -8.00 18.53
CA GLN A 207 -13.32 -9.30 18.26
C GLN A 207 -12.46 -9.76 19.43
N SER A 208 -12.29 -11.08 19.56
CA SER A 208 -11.21 -11.67 20.35
C SER A 208 -9.92 -11.70 19.54
N PHE A 209 -8.77 -11.75 20.22
CA PHE A 209 -7.48 -11.90 19.54
C PHE A 209 -7.42 -13.15 18.67
N ALA A 210 -7.99 -14.28 19.12
CA ALA A 210 -8.01 -15.51 18.34
C ALA A 210 -8.73 -15.33 16.98
N ARG A 211 -9.89 -14.66 16.98
CA ARG A 211 -10.63 -14.36 15.73
C ARG A 211 -9.88 -13.38 14.84
N PHE A 212 -9.26 -12.35 15.43
CA PHE A 212 -8.40 -11.41 14.72
C PHE A 212 -7.23 -12.13 14.04
N ALA A 213 -6.51 -12.97 14.79
CA ALA A 213 -5.33 -13.68 14.33
C ALA A 213 -5.63 -14.61 13.15
N THR A 214 -6.77 -15.30 13.15
CA THR A 214 -7.21 -16.12 12.01
C THR A 214 -7.32 -15.29 10.74
N TRP A 215 -7.95 -14.12 10.80
CA TRP A 215 -8.11 -13.27 9.63
C TRP A 215 -6.79 -12.71 9.11
N VAL A 216 -5.90 -12.25 9.98
CA VAL A 216 -4.67 -11.57 9.52
C VAL A 216 -3.55 -12.54 9.15
N LEU A 217 -3.47 -13.73 9.76
CA LEU A 217 -2.38 -14.67 9.53
C LEU A 217 -2.69 -15.69 8.43
N ASP A 218 -3.95 -16.10 8.29
CA ASP A 218 -4.41 -17.01 7.24
C ASP A 218 -5.83 -16.63 6.75
N PRO A 219 -5.95 -15.48 6.06
CA PRO A 219 -7.22 -15.02 5.53
C PRO A 219 -7.83 -16.02 4.54
N SER A 220 -7.02 -16.67 3.70
CA SER A 220 -7.45 -17.68 2.73
C SER A 220 -8.05 -18.93 3.38
N GLY A 221 -7.47 -19.42 4.49
CA GLY A 221 -8.04 -20.52 5.25
C GLY A 221 -9.37 -20.14 5.90
N LYS A 222 -9.60 -18.84 6.16
CA LYS A 222 -10.88 -18.34 6.68
C LYS A 222 -11.94 -18.16 5.61
N ASN A 223 -11.56 -17.61 4.46
CA ASN A 223 -12.41 -17.44 3.30
C ASN A 223 -11.54 -17.54 2.02
N PRO A 224 -11.64 -18.62 1.23
CA PRO A 224 -10.81 -18.78 0.03
C PRO A 224 -11.09 -17.74 -1.06
N LEU A 225 -12.24 -17.05 -1.00
CA LEU A 225 -12.60 -15.97 -1.93
C LEU A 225 -12.13 -14.58 -1.47
N THR A 226 -11.46 -14.48 -0.33
CA THR A 226 -10.95 -13.18 0.14
C THR A 226 -9.81 -12.68 -0.74
N THR A 227 -9.76 -11.37 -0.95
CA THR A 227 -8.63 -10.68 -1.58
C THR A 227 -7.67 -10.08 -0.56
N MET A 228 -7.93 -10.30 0.74
CA MET A 228 -7.05 -9.86 1.82
C MET A 228 -5.78 -10.73 1.85
N PRO A 229 -4.58 -10.16 1.70
CA PRO A 229 -3.34 -10.91 1.80
C PRO A 229 -3.05 -11.29 3.25
N ALA A 230 -2.31 -12.39 3.44
CA ALA A 230 -1.78 -12.73 4.75
C ALA A 230 -0.75 -11.69 5.21
N LEU A 231 -0.84 -11.27 6.49
CA LEU A 231 0.03 -10.26 7.08
C LEU A 231 1.50 -10.66 6.93
N ALA A 232 2.25 -9.89 6.15
CA ALA A 232 3.70 -10.01 5.95
C ALA A 232 4.14 -11.46 5.72
N SER A 233 3.53 -12.14 4.73
CA SER A 233 3.77 -13.57 4.43
C SER A 233 5.23 -13.93 4.17
N GLU A 234 6.04 -12.95 3.78
CA GLU A 234 7.49 -13.06 3.56
C GLU A 234 8.30 -13.21 4.86
N ARG A 235 7.69 -12.95 6.02
CA ARG A 235 8.37 -12.96 7.34
C ARG A 235 8.17 -14.28 8.10
N PRO A 236 9.09 -14.63 9.02
CA PRO A 236 8.92 -15.79 9.91
C PRO A 236 7.60 -15.75 10.68
N ALA A 237 6.99 -16.92 10.89
CA ALA A 237 5.70 -17.03 11.57
C ALA A 237 5.70 -16.41 12.98
N SER A 238 6.80 -16.53 13.73
CA SER A 238 6.93 -15.93 15.07
C SER A 238 6.88 -14.40 15.03
N GLU A 239 7.50 -13.79 14.02
CA GLU A 239 7.48 -12.34 13.81
C GLU A 239 6.07 -11.88 13.42
N ARG A 240 5.42 -12.57 12.48
CA ARG A 240 4.05 -12.29 12.06
C ARG A 240 3.06 -12.37 13.24
N GLN A 241 3.25 -13.34 14.14
CA GLN A 241 2.45 -13.47 15.37
C GLN A 241 2.64 -12.28 16.32
N LEU A 242 3.88 -11.81 16.51
CA LEU A 242 4.16 -10.62 17.30
C LEU A 242 3.51 -9.38 16.67
N MET A 243 3.66 -9.20 15.35
CA MET A 243 3.03 -8.11 14.61
C MET A 243 1.50 -8.14 14.77
N ALA A 244 0.87 -9.31 14.64
CA ALA A 244 -0.57 -9.45 14.84
C ALA A 244 -1.02 -9.02 16.25
N ARG A 245 -0.25 -9.34 17.29
CA ARG A 245 -0.54 -8.88 18.67
C ARG A 245 -0.41 -7.36 18.81
N GLN A 246 0.62 -6.77 18.21
CA GLN A 246 0.85 -5.32 18.24
C GLN A 246 -0.25 -4.56 17.52
N ILE A 247 -0.62 -5.01 16.31
CA ILE A 247 -1.74 -4.46 15.52
C ILE A 247 -3.04 -4.59 16.31
N TYR A 248 -3.36 -5.79 16.81
CA TYR A 248 -4.60 -6.01 17.58
C TYR A 248 -4.67 -5.10 18.82
N GLY A 249 -3.57 -4.98 19.57
CA GLY A 249 -3.50 -4.12 20.75
C GLY A 249 -3.79 -2.65 20.41
N TYR A 250 -3.19 -2.14 19.34
CA TYR A 250 -3.44 -0.80 18.82
C TYR A 250 -4.90 -0.63 18.37
N LEU A 251 -5.43 -1.51 17.52
CA LEU A 251 -6.79 -1.41 16.99
C LEU A 251 -7.85 -1.46 18.10
N ARG A 252 -7.67 -2.33 19.10
CA ARG A 252 -8.53 -2.39 20.29
C ARG A 252 -8.51 -1.09 21.08
N ALA A 253 -7.33 -0.51 21.26
CA ALA A 253 -7.16 0.70 22.05
C ALA A 253 -7.74 1.91 21.32
N VAL A 254 -7.43 2.11 20.04
CA VAL A 254 -7.99 3.23 19.25
C VAL A 254 -9.50 3.11 19.07
N GLY A 255 -10.02 1.90 18.83
CA GLY A 255 -11.46 1.66 18.72
C GLY A 255 -12.24 1.89 20.02
N ALA A 256 -11.57 1.82 21.18
CA ALA A 256 -12.18 2.16 22.46
C ALA A 256 -12.27 3.67 22.71
N LEU A 257 -11.46 4.49 22.02
CA LEU A 257 -11.50 5.95 22.10
C LEU A 257 -12.61 6.58 21.24
N GLY A 258 -13.03 5.88 20.19
CA GLY A 258 -14.13 6.30 19.30
C GLY A 258 -15.52 5.90 19.79
N LYS A 259 -15.66 5.59 21.09
CA LYS A 259 -16.92 5.28 21.76
C LYS A 259 -17.26 6.37 22.78
#